data_AF-A0A239AN75-F1
#
_entry.id   AF-A0A239AN75-F1
#
_cell.length_a   1.000
_cell.length_b   1.000
_cell.length_c   1.000
_cell.angle_alpha   90.00
_cell.angle_beta   90.00
_cell.angle_gamma   90.00
#
_symmetry.space_group_name_H-M   'P 1'
#
loop_
_entity.id
_entity.type
_entity.pdbx_description
1 polymer ?
#
loop_
_entity_poly.entity_id
_entity_poly.type
_entity_poly.pdbx_seq_one_letter_code
_entity_poly.pdbx_strand_id
1 'polypeptide(L)' 'MVDENYGWTIEMQIKAAQAGLKTTEIPVDYRKRIGVSKVSGTVKGVFGAGYKILWTIYKYW' A
#
# COMPACT_ATOMS: atom_id res chain seq x y z
N MET A 1 -4.68 -2.28 -12.90
CA MET A 1 -4.16 -2.90 -11.66
C MET A 1 -4.78 -4.27 -11.57
N VAL A 2 -4.06 -5.27 -11.06
CA VAL A 2 -4.51 -6.68 -11.09
C VAL A 2 -4.79 -7.20 -9.68
N ASP A 3 -4.06 -6.71 -8.67
CA ASP A 3 -4.40 -6.96 -7.28
C ASP A 3 -5.47 -5.98 -6.82
N GLU A 4 -6.54 -6.43 -6.17
CA GLU A 4 -7.60 -5.54 -5.64
C GLU A 4 -7.48 -5.31 -4.12
N ASN A 5 -6.52 -5.95 -3.44
CA ASN A 5 -6.39 -5.94 -1.99
C ASN A 5 -5.26 -5.00 -1.54
N TYR A 6 -4.21 -5.51 -0.90
CA TYR A 6 -3.08 -4.69 -0.45
C TYR A 6 -2.12 -4.31 -1.58
N GLY A 7 -2.17 -5.02 -2.72
CA GLY A 7 -1.18 -4.87 -3.77
C GLY A 7 -1.41 -3.64 -4.67
N TRP A 8 -2.65 -3.16 -4.81
CA TRP A 8 -2.99 -2.14 -5.80
C TRP A 8 -2.33 -0.79 -5.54
N THR A 9 -2.26 -0.36 -4.27
CA THR A 9 -1.64 0.93 -3.90
C THR A 9 -0.17 0.95 -4.27
N ILE A 10 0.51 -0.18 -4.06
CA ILE A 10 1.93 -0.34 -4.41
C ILE A 10 2.11 -0.50 -5.91
N GLU A 11 1.28 -1.31 -6.57
CA GLU A 11 1.29 -1.44 -8.04
C GLU A 11 1.11 -0.08 -8.71
N MET A 12 0.21 0.76 -8.18
CA MET A 12 0.00 2.13 -8.63
C MET A 12 1.26 2.99 -8.47
N GLN A 13 1.85 3.00 -7.27
CA GLN A 13 3.04 3.81 -6.98
C GLN A 13 4.24 3.38 -7.81
N ILE A 14 4.47 2.08 -7.98
CA ILE A 14 5.57 1.55 -8.80
C ILE A 14 5.38 1.96 -10.26
N LYS A 15 4.17 1.81 -10.82
CA LYS A 15 3.89 2.22 -12.20
C LYS A 15 4.04 3.73 -12.40
N ALA A 16 3.62 4.54 -11.42
CA ALA A 16 3.79 5.99 -11.46
C ALA A 16 5.29 6.37 -11.47
N ALA A 17 6.10 5.70 -10.66
CA ALA A 17 7.55 5.89 -10.64
C ALA A 17 8.21 5.42 -11.97
N GLN A 18 7.84 4.24 -12.48
CA GLN A 18 8.34 3.73 -13.77
C GLN A 18 7.97 4.62 -14.96
N ALA A 19 6.79 5.23 -14.93
CA ALA A 19 6.34 6.18 -15.94
C ALA A 19 6.94 7.60 -15.77
N GLY A 20 7.81 7.81 -14.78
CA GLY A 20 8.45 9.11 -14.53
C GLY A 20 7.45 10.22 -14.16
N LEU A 21 6.30 9.86 -13.58
CA LEU A 21 5.30 10.84 -13.19
C LEU A 21 5.80 11.68 -12.02
N LYS A 22 5.48 12.97 -12.03
CA LYS A 22 5.79 13.87 -10.92
C LYS A 22 4.87 13.54 -9.73
N THR A 23 5.47 13.09 -8.65
CA THR A 23 4.78 12.83 -7.37
C THR A 23 5.22 13.85 -6.33
N THR A 24 4.31 14.24 -5.44
CA THR A 24 4.59 15.14 -4.33
C THR A 24 3.75 14.72 -3.13
N GLU A 25 4.30 14.86 -1.93
CA GLU A 25 3.59 14.58 -0.69
C GLU A 25 2.99 15.87 -0.15
N ILE A 26 1.68 15.87 0.10
CA ILE A 26 0.96 17.02 0.62
C ILE A 26 0.47 16.65 2.02
N PRO A 27 0.83 17.41 3.06
CA PRO A 27 0.30 17.20 4.39
C PRO A 27 -1.20 17.51 4.38
N VAL A 28 -2.01 16.60 4.93
CA VAL A 28 -3.46 16.76 5.05
C VAL A 28 -3.88 16.54 6.50
N ASP A 29 -4.89 17.27 6.94
CA ASP A 29 -5.46 17.08 8.27
C ASP A 29 -6.06 15.68 8.39
N TYR A 30 -5.54 14.90 9.33
CA TYR A 30 -6.03 13.55 9.59
C TYR A 30 -7.09 13.56 10.69
N ARG A 31 -8.26 12.99 10.42
CA ARG A 31 -9.27 12.78 11.46
C ARG A 31 -9.00 11.47 12.20
N LYS A 32 -9.20 11.49 13.51
CA LYS A 32 -9.11 10.27 14.32
C LYS A 32 -10.07 9.22 13.77
N ARG A 33 -9.53 8.03 13.47
CA ARG A 33 -10.27 6.89 12.95
C ARG A 33 -11.34 6.45 13.96
N ILE A 34 -12.54 6.16 13.46
CA ILE A 34 -13.60 5.51 14.24
C ILE A 34 -13.48 3.99 14.00
N GLY A 35 -13.25 3.22 15.06
CA GLY A 35 -13.13 1.76 15.02
C GLY A 35 -11.71 1.20 14.80
N VAL A 36 -11.59 -0.12 14.92
CA VAL A 36 -10.30 -0.84 14.92
C VAL A 36 -9.88 -1.25 13.51
N SER A 37 -8.57 -1.30 13.25
CA SER A 37 -8.03 -1.76 11.97
C SER A 37 -8.37 -3.24 11.74
N LYS A 38 -8.98 -3.54 10.59
CA LYS A 38 -9.25 -4.92 10.15
C LYS A 38 -7.98 -5.72 9.88
N VAL A 39 -6.83 -5.04 9.79
CA VAL A 39 -5.55 -5.58 9.29
C VAL A 39 -4.47 -5.48 10.35
N SER A 40 -4.23 -4.26 10.84
CA SER A 40 -3.21 -3.95 11.85
C SER A 40 -3.56 -4.47 13.25
N GLY A 41 -4.79 -4.92 13.47
CA GLY A 41 -5.24 -5.47 14.75
C GLY A 41 -4.83 -6.93 15.00
N THR A 42 -4.22 -7.61 14.01
CA THR A 42 -3.79 -9.02 14.17
C THR A 42 -2.40 -9.23 13.61
N VAL A 43 -1.62 -10.08 14.29
CA VAL A 43 -0.28 -10.50 13.86
C VAL A 43 -0.32 -11.09 12.43
N LYS A 44 -1.29 -11.98 12.17
CA LYS A 44 -1.48 -12.58 10.84
C LYS A 44 -1.79 -11.55 9.75
N GLY A 45 -2.61 -10.53 10.05
CA GLY A 45 -2.95 -9.47 9.11
C GLY A 45 -1.75 -8.58 8.77
N VAL A 46 -0.94 -8.23 9.77
CA VAL A 46 0.29 -7.44 9.58
C VAL A 46 1.32 -8.19 8.75
N PHE A 47 1.63 -9.45 9.09
CA PHE A 47 2.60 -10.26 8.34
C PHE A 47 2.11 -10.57 6.92
N GLY A 48 0.82 -10.90 6.74
CA GLY A 48 0.25 -11.16 5.42
C GLY A 48 0.27 -9.92 4.51
N ALA A 49 -0.05 -8.74 5.05
CA ALA A 49 0.06 -7.49 4.32
C ALA A 49 1.53 -7.17 3.98
N GLY A 50 2.44 -7.29 4.95
CA GLY A 50 3.87 -7.03 4.75
C GLY A 50 4.50 -7.93 3.69
N TYR A 51 4.24 -9.24 3.76
CA TYR A 51 4.72 -10.19 2.74
C TYR A 51 4.21 -9.82 1.34
N LYS A 52 2.92 -9.50 1.22
CA LYS A 52 2.31 -9.16 -0.06
C LYS A 52 2.86 -7.86 -0.66
N ILE A 53 3.10 -6.86 0.19
CA ILE A 53 3.73 -5.59 -0.17
C ILE A 53 5.14 -5.85 -0.73
N LEU A 54 5.98 -6.55 0.03
CA LEU A 54 7.37 -6.85 -0.36
C LEU A 54 7.44 -7.70 -1.63
N TRP A 55 6.57 -8.72 -1.73
CA TRP A 55 6.47 -9.55 -2.93
C TRP A 55 6.06 -8.75 -4.17
N THR A 56 5.13 -7.80 -4.02
CA THR A 56 4.70 -6.94 -5.13
C THR A 56 5.84 -6.04 -5.59
N ILE A 57 6.60 -5.45 -4.66
CA ILE A 57 7.80 -4.67 -4.99
C ILE A 57 8.80 -5.54 -5.75
N TYR A 58 9.12 -6.73 -5.24
CA TYR A 58 10.05 -7.66 -5.91
C TYR A 58 9.57 -8.07 -7.31
N LYS A 59 8.26 -8.25 -7.52
CA LYS A 59 7.68 -8.63 -8.81
C LYS A 59 7.78 -7.53 -9.87
N TYR A 60 7.66 -6.27 -9.46
CA TYR A 60 7.64 -5.12 -10.38
C TYR A 60 8.97 -4.34 -10.42
N TRP A 61 9.94 -4.68 -9.58
CA TRP A 61 11.34 -4.27 -9.73
C TRP A 61 11.92 -4.96 -10.97
#